data_AF-A0A6N9NG06-F1
#
_entry.id   AF-A0A6N9NG06-F1
#
_cell.length_a   1.000
_cell.length_b   1.000
_cell.length_c   1.000
_cell.angle_alpha   90.00
_cell.angle_beta   90.00
_cell.angle_gamma   90.00
#
_symmetry.space_group_name_H-M   'P 1'
#
loop_
_entity.id
_entity.type
_entity.pdbx_description
1 polymer ?
#
loop_
_entity_poly.entity_id
_entity_poly.type
_entity_poly.pdbx_seq_one_letter_code
_entity_poly.pdbx_strand_id
1 'polypeptide(L)'
;MSDSIKHECGIALVRLLKPLDYYLEKYGTATYGINKLYLLMEKQHNRGQDGAGVANIKFDMQPGERYISRHRSNSNKPIQDVFDKINGAIQEVYEKDPELLKDTDWLKKNVGFTGELFLGHLRYGTFGRNSIENCHPFLRQNNWMTRNLVVAGNFNLTNVDELFDLLVNIGQHPKEMSDTVTVLEKIGHFLDEENNKLFKEYKTLGYSNEEISSLIAKKMDVQSILKNAALDWDGGYAMAGLMGHGDAFVLRDPSGIRPAHYYQDDEVVVVTSERPAIQTAFNVPLESIKEIKPGHALIIKRDGTVSEQLVREPLEEKQCSFERIYFSRGSDADIYKERKELGRSITPEVLKSIDYDVDNSVFSFIPNTAETAFYGMVKGMEDYINQNKLKEIRALGPDATDEQLTEVLSKRARAEKIAIKDAKLRTFITQDSGRDDLVAHVYDVTYGAIAMGKDNLVVIDDSIVRGTTLKQSIFRILDRLGPKKIVIVSSAPQIRYPDCYGIDMAKLGDFIAFVAAITLLKEQGKDAIITDVYKRCKAQVNLPKEEIRNYVKEIYAPFTAEEISAKISQLLRPEGIKAEVQVIYQTIEGLHKAIPNHKGDWYFTGDYPTPGGNKVVNKSFINYIEGKNERAY
;
A
#
# COMPACT_ATOMS: atom_id res chain seq x y z
N MET A 1 13.56 -2.30 22.75
CA MET A 1 13.44 -1.64 21.43
C MET A 1 12.87 -2.67 20.48
N SER A 2 11.55 -2.84 20.46
CA SER A 2 10.85 -3.63 19.45
C SER A 2 10.64 -2.73 18.23
N ASP A 3 11.05 -3.20 17.07
CA ASP A 3 10.87 -2.47 15.81
C ASP A 3 9.42 -2.70 15.33
N SER A 4 8.63 -1.64 15.18
CA SER A 4 7.31 -1.73 14.54
C SER A 4 7.48 -2.04 13.04
N ILE A 5 7.08 -3.26 12.64
CA ILE A 5 7.12 -3.71 11.24
C ILE A 5 5.92 -3.06 10.54
N LYS A 6 6.19 -2.30 9.47
CA LYS A 6 5.13 -1.79 8.61
C LYS A 6 4.92 -2.71 7.44
N HIS A 7 3.65 -2.86 7.07
CA HIS A 7 3.24 -3.67 5.95
C HIS A 7 2.59 -2.80 4.89
N GLU A 8 3.36 -2.28 3.93
CA GLU A 8 2.77 -1.87 2.63
C GLU A 8 2.56 -3.10 1.73
N CYS A 9 2.16 -4.21 2.36
CA CYS A 9 2.36 -5.55 1.86
C CYS A 9 1.30 -5.96 0.84
N GLY A 10 1.67 -6.92 0.00
CA GLY A 10 0.72 -7.63 -0.85
C GLY A 10 0.33 -8.95 -0.20
N ILE A 11 -0.96 -9.27 -0.18
CA ILE A 11 -1.44 -10.64 0.11
C ILE A 11 -1.90 -11.32 -1.18
N ALA A 12 -1.72 -12.64 -1.25
CA ALA A 12 -2.27 -13.48 -2.31
C ALA A 12 -2.74 -14.80 -1.70
N LEU A 13 -4.03 -15.08 -1.71
CA LEU A 13 -4.62 -16.34 -1.27
C LEU A 13 -5.19 -17.09 -2.47
N VAL A 14 -4.93 -18.40 -2.55
CA VAL A 14 -5.50 -19.27 -3.59
C VAL A 14 -6.05 -20.52 -2.93
N ARG A 15 -7.33 -20.82 -3.17
CA ARG A 15 -8.00 -22.06 -2.78
C ARG A 15 -8.49 -22.80 -4.02
N LEU A 16 -8.07 -24.05 -4.19
CA LEU A 16 -8.53 -24.95 -5.25
C LEU A 16 -9.78 -25.74 -4.82
N LEU A 17 -10.92 -25.49 -5.44
CA LEU A 17 -12.22 -26.12 -5.16
C LEU A 17 -12.40 -27.52 -5.76
N LYS A 18 -11.42 -27.99 -6.54
CA LYS A 18 -11.37 -29.34 -7.12
C LYS A 18 -10.15 -30.10 -6.60
N PRO A 19 -10.15 -31.46 -6.64
CA PRO A 19 -8.96 -32.26 -6.37
C PRO A 19 -7.81 -31.95 -7.33
N LEU A 20 -6.57 -32.28 -6.97
CA LEU A 20 -5.40 -32.02 -7.82
C LEU A 20 -5.47 -32.72 -9.18
N ASP A 21 -6.07 -33.92 -9.25
CA ASP A 21 -6.25 -34.69 -10.49
C ASP A 21 -6.99 -33.88 -11.55
N TYR A 22 -8.03 -33.15 -11.16
CA TYR A 22 -8.78 -32.28 -12.07
C TYR A 22 -7.88 -31.26 -12.76
N TYR A 23 -6.94 -30.65 -12.02
CA TYR A 23 -6.03 -29.66 -12.57
C TYR A 23 -4.94 -30.29 -13.43
N LEU A 24 -4.47 -31.48 -13.05
CA LEU A 24 -3.54 -32.25 -13.87
C LEU A 24 -4.18 -32.60 -15.22
N GLU A 25 -5.41 -33.11 -15.22
CA GLU A 25 -6.15 -33.45 -16.45
C GLU A 25 -6.45 -32.21 -17.31
N LYS A 26 -6.96 -31.14 -16.69
CA LYS A 26 -7.39 -29.94 -17.42
C LYS A 26 -6.24 -29.04 -17.88
N TYR A 27 -5.24 -28.84 -17.02
CA TYR A 27 -4.15 -27.88 -17.24
C TYR A 27 -2.79 -28.53 -17.50
N GLY A 28 -2.71 -29.86 -17.46
CA GLY A 28 -1.47 -30.61 -17.68
C GLY A 28 -0.49 -30.57 -16.51
N THR A 29 -0.90 -30.07 -15.34
CA THR A 29 -0.02 -30.01 -14.17
C THR A 29 -0.77 -30.04 -12.83
N ALA A 30 -0.22 -30.81 -11.88
CA ALA A 30 -0.66 -30.82 -10.48
C ALA A 30 -0.20 -29.56 -9.69
N THR A 31 0.68 -28.74 -10.27
CA THR A 31 1.25 -27.53 -9.64
C THR A 31 0.49 -26.25 -9.99
N TYR A 32 -0.72 -26.36 -10.56
CA TYR A 32 -1.55 -25.23 -10.99
C TYR A 32 -1.68 -24.14 -9.90
N GLY A 33 -2.01 -24.53 -8.66
CA GLY A 33 -2.22 -23.59 -7.55
C GLY A 33 -0.98 -22.76 -7.22
N ILE A 34 0.20 -23.40 -7.14
CA ILE A 34 1.45 -22.70 -6.83
C ILE A 34 1.93 -21.82 -8.01
N ASN A 35 1.69 -22.25 -9.26
CA ASN A 35 1.99 -21.45 -10.45
C ASN A 35 1.12 -20.18 -10.50
N LYS A 36 -0.17 -20.28 -10.15
CA LYS A 36 -1.04 -19.11 -10.03
C LYS A 36 -0.60 -18.19 -8.90
N LEU A 37 -0.22 -18.75 -7.75
CA LEU A 37 0.30 -17.96 -6.64
C LEU A 37 1.55 -17.15 -7.03
N TYR A 38 2.50 -17.77 -7.75
CA TYR A 38 3.67 -17.08 -8.29
C TYR A 38 3.29 -15.86 -9.12
N LEU A 39 2.38 -16.05 -10.09
CA LEU A 39 1.90 -14.96 -10.95
C LEU A 39 1.22 -13.85 -10.14
N LEU A 40 0.37 -14.19 -9.15
CA LEU A 40 -0.28 -13.21 -8.30
C LEU A 40 0.72 -12.39 -7.47
N MET A 41 1.79 -13.02 -6.98
CA MET A 41 2.83 -12.34 -6.22
C MET A 41 3.69 -11.43 -7.12
N GLU A 42 4.11 -11.88 -8.30
CA GLU A 42 4.83 -11.05 -9.27
C GLU A 42 3.99 -9.85 -9.75
N LYS A 43 2.69 -10.06 -9.95
CA LYS A 43 1.74 -8.99 -10.27
C LYS A 43 1.37 -8.10 -9.09
N GLN A 44 1.98 -8.28 -7.93
CA GLN A 44 1.90 -7.37 -6.78
C GLN A 44 3.28 -6.91 -6.29
N HIS A 45 4.35 -7.07 -7.08
CA HIS A 45 5.73 -6.72 -6.68
C HIS A 45 5.92 -5.25 -6.24
N ASN A 46 5.03 -4.33 -6.66
CA ASN A 46 5.01 -2.94 -6.19
C ASN A 46 4.63 -2.82 -4.70
N ARG A 47 4.05 -3.86 -4.10
CA ARG A 47 3.66 -3.93 -2.67
C ARG A 47 4.68 -4.64 -1.79
N GLY A 48 5.91 -4.87 -2.26
CA GLY A 48 6.92 -5.48 -1.41
C GLY A 48 8.08 -6.08 -2.18
N GLN A 49 9.28 -5.60 -1.86
CA GLN A 49 10.54 -6.05 -2.45
C GLN A 49 11.55 -6.50 -1.39
N ASP A 50 11.28 -6.25 -0.10
CA ASP A 50 12.21 -6.50 1.00
C ASP A 50 12.12 -7.92 1.54
N GLY A 51 10.99 -8.58 1.31
CA GLY A 51 10.80 -9.98 1.68
C GLY A 51 9.58 -10.59 1.02
N ALA A 52 9.50 -11.92 1.05
CA ALA A 52 8.37 -12.68 0.55
C ALA A 52 8.23 -13.98 1.34
N GLY A 53 7.04 -14.55 1.33
CA GLY A 53 6.85 -15.89 1.85
C GLY A 53 5.57 -16.52 1.36
N VAL A 54 5.56 -17.85 1.43
CA VAL A 54 4.47 -18.71 0.98
C VAL A 54 4.19 -19.77 2.04
N ALA A 55 2.92 -20.05 2.25
CA ALA A 55 2.44 -21.20 3.00
C ALA A 55 1.44 -22.01 2.16
N ASN A 56 1.37 -23.31 2.43
CA ASN A 56 0.44 -24.23 1.79
C ASN A 56 -0.13 -25.21 2.82
N ILE A 57 -1.43 -25.50 2.71
CA ILE A 57 -2.13 -26.56 3.43
C ILE A 57 -2.58 -27.63 2.44
N LYS A 58 -2.23 -28.88 2.75
CA LYS A 58 -2.64 -30.08 2.01
C LYS A 58 -3.82 -30.75 2.70
N PHE A 59 -4.75 -31.23 1.92
CA PHE A 59 -5.98 -31.84 2.40
C PHE A 59 -5.81 -33.36 2.51
N ASP A 60 -6.58 -34.00 3.40
CA ASP A 60 -6.72 -35.47 3.46
C ASP A 60 -5.40 -36.22 3.76
N MET A 61 -4.49 -35.56 4.47
CA MET A 61 -3.23 -36.15 4.94
C MET A 61 -3.48 -37.01 6.19
N GLN A 62 -2.81 -38.15 6.26
CA GLN A 62 -2.89 -39.07 7.40
C GLN A 62 -2.03 -38.58 8.58
N PRO A 63 -2.33 -39.00 9.82
CA PRO A 63 -1.42 -38.78 10.94
C PRO A 63 0.00 -39.28 10.63
N GLY A 64 0.99 -38.42 10.85
CA GLY A 64 2.39 -38.68 10.49
C GLY A 64 2.81 -38.09 9.13
N GLU A 65 1.86 -37.72 8.28
CA GLU A 65 2.15 -37.03 7.01
C GLU A 65 2.14 -35.51 7.19
N ARG A 66 3.01 -34.82 6.45
CA ARG A 66 3.14 -33.36 6.53
C ARG A 66 2.06 -32.66 5.71
N TYR A 67 1.21 -31.87 6.39
CA TYR A 67 0.13 -31.12 5.75
C TYR A 67 0.34 -29.60 5.67
N ILE A 68 1.27 -29.02 6.44
CA ILE A 68 1.63 -27.58 6.34
C ILE A 68 3.05 -27.43 5.78
N SER A 69 3.17 -26.67 4.69
CA SER A 69 4.45 -26.19 4.15
C SER A 69 4.55 -24.68 4.33
N ARG A 70 5.73 -24.18 4.66
CA ARG A 70 6.00 -22.74 4.77
C ARG A 70 7.44 -22.43 4.39
N HIS A 71 7.63 -21.40 3.58
CA HIS A 71 8.95 -20.87 3.24
C HIS A 71 8.90 -19.34 3.15
N ARG A 72 9.99 -18.69 3.56
CA ARG A 72 10.12 -17.23 3.65
C ARG A 72 11.52 -16.84 3.19
N SER A 73 11.63 -15.66 2.60
CA SER A 73 12.89 -15.08 2.15
C SER A 73 12.93 -13.58 2.40
N ASN A 74 14.09 -13.09 2.83
CA ASN A 74 14.46 -11.67 2.88
C ASN A 74 15.68 -11.40 1.97
N SER A 75 15.87 -12.22 0.94
CA SER A 75 16.95 -12.03 -0.05
C SER A 75 16.73 -10.78 -0.91
N ASN A 76 17.72 -10.43 -1.74
CA ASN A 76 17.60 -9.30 -2.68
C ASN A 76 16.58 -9.51 -3.81
N LYS A 77 16.08 -10.74 -3.97
CA LYS A 77 15.02 -11.12 -4.91
C LYS A 77 14.12 -12.15 -4.22
N PRO A 78 13.31 -11.74 -3.23
CA PRO A 78 12.71 -12.67 -2.30
C PRO A 78 11.61 -13.53 -2.92
N ILE A 79 10.87 -13.02 -3.91
CA ILE A 79 9.90 -13.82 -4.66
C ILE A 79 10.64 -14.93 -5.40
N GLN A 80 11.64 -14.57 -6.21
CA GLN A 80 12.44 -15.53 -6.96
C GLN A 80 13.04 -16.61 -6.04
N ASP A 81 13.68 -16.22 -4.94
CA ASP A 81 14.29 -17.17 -3.99
C ASP A 81 13.26 -18.17 -3.41
N VAL A 82 12.07 -17.69 -3.05
CA VAL A 82 11.01 -18.57 -2.54
C VAL A 82 10.58 -19.60 -3.58
N PHE A 83 10.33 -19.15 -4.81
CA PHE A 83 9.84 -20.04 -5.88
C PHE A 83 10.93 -20.91 -6.49
N ASP A 84 12.19 -20.48 -6.53
CA ASP A 84 13.33 -21.30 -6.93
C ASP A 84 13.49 -22.49 -5.96
N LYS A 85 13.31 -22.29 -4.65
CA LYS A 85 13.32 -23.39 -3.68
C LYS A 85 12.17 -24.36 -3.86
N ILE A 86 10.96 -23.84 -4.10
CA ILE A 86 9.76 -24.69 -4.30
C ILE A 86 9.88 -25.49 -5.59
N ASN A 87 10.25 -24.82 -6.69
CA ASN A 87 10.42 -25.44 -8.00
C ASN A 87 11.61 -26.39 -8.02
N GLY A 88 12.68 -26.13 -7.25
CA GLY A 88 13.81 -27.04 -7.10
C GLY A 88 13.37 -28.42 -6.60
N ALA A 89 12.49 -28.49 -5.60
CA ALA A 89 11.96 -29.77 -5.11
C ALA A 89 11.11 -30.50 -6.16
N ILE A 90 10.38 -29.78 -7.01
CA ILE A 90 9.61 -30.36 -8.12
C ILE A 90 10.54 -30.83 -9.24
N GLN A 91 11.58 -30.06 -9.54
CA GLN A 91 12.59 -30.37 -10.55
C GLN A 91 13.41 -31.60 -10.17
N GLU A 92 13.75 -31.77 -8.89
CA GLU A 92 14.40 -32.99 -8.40
C GLU A 92 13.53 -34.25 -8.63
N VAL A 93 12.20 -34.13 -8.53
CA VAL A 93 11.29 -35.23 -8.84
C VAL A 93 11.28 -35.50 -10.34
N TYR A 94 11.17 -34.44 -11.16
CA TYR A 94 11.22 -34.55 -12.63
C TYR A 94 12.49 -35.26 -13.12
N GLU A 95 13.65 -34.91 -12.56
CA GLU A 95 14.94 -35.49 -12.95
C GLU A 95 15.09 -36.95 -12.54
N LYS A 96 14.45 -37.37 -11.44
CA LYS A 96 14.48 -38.76 -10.96
C LYS A 96 13.47 -39.64 -11.66
N ASP A 97 12.21 -39.18 -11.74
CA ASP A 97 11.11 -39.89 -12.38
C ASP A 97 9.99 -38.90 -12.77
N PRO A 98 9.91 -38.50 -14.05
CA PRO A 98 8.87 -37.60 -14.53
C PRO A 98 7.43 -38.11 -14.36
N GLU A 99 7.21 -39.43 -14.31
CA GLU A 99 5.85 -39.98 -14.18
C GLU A 99 5.27 -39.73 -12.78
N LEU A 100 6.13 -39.57 -11.76
CA LEU A 100 5.69 -39.19 -10.41
C LEU A 100 5.06 -37.79 -10.35
N LEU A 101 5.32 -36.93 -11.34
CA LEU A 101 4.63 -35.63 -11.43
C LEU A 101 3.15 -35.76 -11.84
N LYS A 102 2.76 -36.91 -12.38
CA LYS A 102 1.38 -37.23 -12.74
C LYS A 102 0.65 -37.98 -11.62
N ASP A 103 1.35 -38.43 -10.58
CA ASP A 103 0.76 -39.07 -9.41
C ASP A 103 0.51 -38.01 -8.32
N THR A 104 -0.71 -37.48 -8.27
CA THR A 104 -1.05 -36.37 -7.38
C THR A 104 -1.03 -36.77 -5.90
N ASP A 105 -1.38 -38.02 -5.57
CA ASP A 105 -1.34 -38.55 -4.22
C ASP A 105 0.10 -38.73 -3.74
N TRP A 106 0.97 -39.27 -4.59
CA TRP A 106 2.40 -39.36 -4.29
C TRP A 106 3.01 -37.97 -4.11
N LEU A 107 2.69 -37.02 -4.99
CA LEU A 107 3.14 -35.63 -4.86
C LEU A 107 2.70 -34.99 -3.54
N LYS A 108 1.44 -35.16 -3.14
CA LYS A 108 0.93 -34.65 -1.86
C LYS A 108 1.66 -35.25 -0.67
N LYS A 109 2.04 -36.53 -0.71
CA LYS A 109 2.75 -37.16 0.41
C LYS A 109 4.23 -36.77 0.49
N ASN A 110 4.88 -36.60 -0.64
CA ASN A 110 6.35 -36.54 -0.69
C ASN A 110 6.93 -35.15 -0.98
N VAL A 111 6.20 -34.26 -1.65
CA VAL A 111 6.73 -32.98 -2.13
C VAL A 111 6.08 -31.82 -1.38
N GLY A 112 6.83 -30.80 -0.95
CA GLY A 112 6.25 -29.61 -0.32
C GLY A 112 5.41 -28.80 -1.31
N PHE A 113 4.45 -28.00 -0.81
CA PHE A 113 3.65 -27.07 -1.63
C PHE A 113 2.78 -27.71 -2.73
N THR A 114 2.56 -29.03 -2.69
CA THR A 114 1.58 -29.76 -3.50
C THR A 114 0.29 -29.92 -2.68
N GLY A 115 -0.54 -28.89 -2.64
CA GLY A 115 -1.80 -28.91 -1.89
C GLY A 115 -2.83 -27.97 -2.49
N GLU A 116 -3.90 -27.72 -1.74
CA GLU A 116 -5.10 -27.10 -2.29
C GLU A 116 -5.39 -25.70 -1.73
N LEU A 117 -4.67 -25.27 -0.71
CA LEU A 117 -4.83 -23.96 -0.09
C LEU A 117 -3.47 -23.28 0.09
N PHE A 118 -3.34 -22.06 -0.42
CA PHE A 118 -2.09 -21.32 -0.47
C PHE A 118 -2.25 -19.90 0.05
N LEU A 119 -1.20 -19.40 0.70
CA LEU A 119 -1.10 -18.00 1.13
C LEU A 119 0.30 -17.48 0.84
N GLY A 120 0.38 -16.49 -0.04
CA GLY A 120 1.57 -15.71 -0.36
C GLY A 120 1.51 -14.33 0.27
N HIS A 121 2.67 -13.79 0.59
CA HIS A 121 2.83 -12.44 1.11
C HIS A 121 4.09 -11.77 0.56
N LEU A 122 3.99 -10.48 0.27
CA LEU A 122 5.08 -9.61 -0.15
C LEU A 122 5.32 -8.57 0.92
N ARG A 123 6.55 -8.50 1.44
CA ARG A 123 6.92 -7.57 2.50
C ARG A 123 7.54 -6.31 1.90
N TYR A 124 6.99 -5.18 2.28
CA TYR A 124 7.61 -3.88 2.13
C TYR A 124 8.09 -3.41 3.51
N GLY A 125 9.38 -3.59 3.78
CA GLY A 125 9.98 -3.32 5.08
C GLY A 125 10.56 -1.91 5.10
N THR A 126 9.94 -1.03 5.87
CA THR A 126 10.49 0.31 6.08
C THR A 126 11.05 0.51 7.47
N PHE A 127 12.29 1.02 7.53
CA PHE A 127 13.07 1.38 8.71
C PHE A 127 13.21 0.26 9.78
N GLY A 128 14.40 -0.37 9.86
CA GLY A 128 14.71 -1.45 10.80
C GLY A 128 15.63 -2.51 10.18
N ARG A 129 15.99 -3.55 10.94
CA ARG A 129 16.74 -4.70 10.38
C ARG A 129 15.80 -5.52 9.48
N ASN A 130 16.17 -5.71 8.21
CA ASN A 130 15.44 -6.63 7.31
C ASN A 130 15.71 -8.08 7.73
N SER A 131 14.84 -8.62 8.60
CA SER A 131 14.94 -9.99 9.14
C SER A 131 13.92 -10.91 8.50
N ILE A 132 14.32 -12.18 8.30
CA ILE A 132 13.40 -13.26 7.93
C ILE A 132 12.29 -13.46 8.97
N GLU A 133 12.54 -13.12 10.24
CA GLU A 133 11.54 -13.22 11.30
C GLU A 133 10.37 -12.27 11.10
N ASN A 134 10.60 -11.17 10.38
CA ASN A 134 9.59 -10.16 10.06
C ASN A 134 8.82 -10.50 8.77
N CYS A 135 9.20 -11.58 8.08
CA CYS A 135 8.52 -12.03 6.86
C CYS A 135 7.31 -12.89 7.22
N HIS A 136 6.21 -12.63 6.53
CA HIS A 136 5.00 -13.46 6.60
C HIS A 136 5.11 -14.60 5.59
N PRO A 137 4.28 -15.66 5.68
CA PRO A 137 3.29 -15.91 6.72
C PRO A 137 3.87 -16.33 8.08
N PHE A 138 3.23 -15.93 9.17
CA PHE A 138 3.51 -16.46 10.51
C PHE A 138 2.77 -17.77 10.72
N LEU A 139 3.34 -18.67 11.52
CA LEU A 139 2.81 -20.00 11.78
C LEU A 139 2.79 -20.25 13.29
N ARG A 140 1.61 -20.57 13.81
CA ARG A 140 1.36 -21.12 15.14
C ARG A 140 1.09 -22.61 15.00
N GLN A 141 1.93 -23.44 15.62
CA GLN A 141 1.84 -24.89 15.50
C GLN A 141 1.23 -25.54 16.75
N ASN A 142 0.48 -26.61 16.52
CA ASN A 142 -0.10 -27.44 17.57
C ASN A 142 -0.19 -28.90 17.06
N ASN A 143 -0.25 -29.88 17.97
CA ASN A 143 -0.47 -31.27 17.57
C ASN A 143 -1.90 -31.53 17.08
N TRP A 144 -2.87 -30.69 17.45
CA TRP A 144 -4.22 -30.73 16.91
C TRP A 144 -4.28 -29.93 15.62
N MET A 145 -4.59 -30.59 14.52
CA MET A 145 -4.71 -29.96 13.20
C MET A 145 -5.62 -28.72 13.22
N THR A 146 -6.72 -28.80 13.96
CA THR A 146 -7.73 -27.74 14.15
C THR A 146 -7.28 -26.56 15.04
N ARG A 147 -6.05 -26.57 15.56
CA ARG A 147 -5.44 -25.47 16.34
C ARG A 147 -4.23 -24.84 15.66
N ASN A 148 -3.85 -25.34 14.48
CA ASN A 148 -2.77 -24.76 13.70
C ASN A 148 -3.30 -23.55 12.93
N LEU A 149 -2.53 -22.47 12.92
CA LEU A 149 -2.91 -21.21 12.31
C LEU A 149 -1.72 -20.61 11.55
N VAL A 150 -1.97 -20.22 10.31
CA VAL A 150 -1.06 -19.42 9.50
C VAL A 150 -1.69 -18.05 9.27
N VAL A 151 -0.95 -16.96 9.45
CA VAL A 151 -1.47 -15.59 9.23
C VAL A 151 -0.51 -14.79 8.36
N ALA A 152 -1.07 -14.05 7.40
CA ALA A 152 -0.38 -12.99 6.69
C ALA A 152 -1.31 -11.79 6.48
N GLY A 153 -0.79 -10.58 6.28
CA GLY A 153 -1.66 -9.44 6.10
C GLY A 153 -0.93 -8.16 5.72
N ASN A 154 -1.69 -7.24 5.15
CA ASN A 154 -1.32 -5.84 5.05
C ASN A 154 -2.04 -5.11 6.18
N PHE A 155 -1.33 -4.81 7.26
CA PHE A 155 -1.92 -4.15 8.41
C PHE A 155 -0.91 -3.29 9.17
N ASN A 156 -1.45 -2.38 9.96
CA ASN A 156 -0.77 -1.77 11.09
C ASN A 156 -1.82 -1.47 12.15
N LEU A 157 -1.59 -1.95 13.37
CA LEU A 157 -2.45 -1.66 14.52
C LEU A 157 -1.86 -0.50 15.33
N THR A 158 -2.71 0.40 15.76
CA THR A 158 -2.37 1.66 16.46
C THR A 158 -2.45 1.53 17.97
N ASN A 159 -2.93 0.39 18.48
CA ASN A 159 -3.06 0.09 19.91
C ASN A 159 -2.38 -1.23 20.32
N VAL A 160 -1.21 -1.51 19.75
CA VAL A 160 -0.44 -2.74 20.04
C VAL A 160 -0.12 -2.90 21.52
N ASP A 161 0.15 -1.79 22.22
CA ASP A 161 0.36 -1.73 23.66
C ASP A 161 -0.85 -2.28 24.43
N GLU A 162 -2.05 -1.77 24.14
CA GLU A 162 -3.30 -2.21 24.77
C GLU A 162 -3.58 -3.70 24.47
N LEU A 163 -3.37 -4.11 23.23
CA LEU A 163 -3.62 -5.50 22.81
C LEU A 163 -2.62 -6.48 23.44
N PHE A 164 -1.37 -6.07 23.63
CA PHE A 164 -0.36 -6.87 24.33
C PHE A 164 -0.73 -7.04 25.80
N ASP A 165 -1.13 -5.96 26.48
CA ASP A 165 -1.55 -6.01 27.88
C ASP A 165 -2.78 -6.90 28.07
N LEU A 166 -3.74 -6.89 27.12
CA LEU A 166 -4.87 -7.82 27.14
C LEU A 166 -4.41 -9.29 27.11
N LEU A 167 -3.44 -9.64 26.26
CA LEU A 167 -2.89 -11.00 26.19
C LEU A 167 -2.18 -11.40 27.49
N VAL A 168 -1.42 -10.49 28.10
CA VAL A 168 -0.75 -10.74 29.38
C VAL A 168 -1.77 -10.94 30.51
N ASN A 169 -2.83 -10.12 30.54
CA ASN A 169 -3.86 -10.19 31.57
C ASN A 169 -4.67 -11.49 31.54
N ILE A 170 -4.85 -12.11 30.37
CA ILE A 170 -5.46 -13.45 30.25
C ILE A 170 -4.47 -14.60 30.52
N GLY A 171 -3.23 -14.29 30.91
CA GLY A 171 -2.21 -15.27 31.30
C GLY A 171 -1.33 -15.78 30.16
N GLN A 172 -1.33 -15.14 28.99
CA GLN A 172 -0.39 -15.48 27.93
C GLN A 172 0.97 -14.79 28.13
N HIS A 173 1.98 -15.32 27.45
CA HIS A 173 3.33 -14.77 27.44
C HIS A 173 3.80 -14.54 25.99
N PRO A 174 3.33 -13.47 25.33
CA PRO A 174 3.71 -13.19 23.95
C PRO A 174 5.22 -12.94 23.87
N LYS A 175 5.88 -13.56 22.89
CA LYS A 175 7.35 -13.49 22.73
C LYS A 175 7.89 -12.10 22.40
N GLU A 176 7.03 -11.22 21.90
CA GLU A 176 7.37 -9.89 21.42
C GLU A 176 6.13 -8.99 21.46
N MET A 177 6.35 -7.72 21.76
CA MET A 177 5.35 -6.67 21.63
C MET A 177 5.38 -6.13 20.20
N SER A 178 4.80 -6.90 19.28
CA SER A 178 4.62 -6.54 17.87
C SER A 178 3.18 -6.82 17.44
N ASP A 179 2.67 -6.01 16.51
CA ASP A 179 1.31 -6.13 15.97
C ASP A 179 1.02 -7.55 15.46
N THR A 180 1.99 -8.14 14.76
CA THR A 180 1.81 -9.44 14.13
C THR A 180 1.75 -10.59 15.13
N VAL A 181 2.60 -10.57 16.16
CA VAL A 181 2.54 -11.57 17.24
C VAL A 181 1.23 -11.45 17.97
N THR A 182 0.82 -10.23 18.31
CA THR A 182 -0.42 -9.98 19.03
C THR A 182 -1.66 -10.42 18.24
N VAL A 183 -1.71 -10.17 16.93
CA VAL A 183 -2.77 -10.67 16.04
C VAL A 183 -2.79 -12.20 16.01
N LEU A 184 -1.63 -12.83 15.77
CA LEU A 184 -1.52 -14.29 15.67
C LEU A 184 -2.00 -14.96 16.96
N GLU A 185 -1.59 -14.44 18.12
CA GLU A 185 -1.96 -15.02 19.41
C GLU A 185 -3.40 -14.71 19.82
N LYS A 186 -3.97 -13.53 19.49
CA LYS A 186 -5.41 -13.28 19.71
C LYS A 186 -6.28 -14.22 18.88
N ILE A 187 -5.99 -14.39 17.59
CA ILE A 187 -6.76 -15.34 16.75
C ILE A 187 -6.53 -16.77 17.27
N GLY A 188 -5.29 -17.13 17.60
CA GLY A 188 -4.92 -18.43 18.16
C GLY A 188 -5.63 -18.75 19.48
N HIS A 189 -5.82 -17.75 20.34
CA HIS A 189 -6.55 -17.89 21.60
C HIS A 189 -8.01 -18.30 21.37
N PHE A 190 -8.74 -17.54 20.57
CA PHE A 190 -10.15 -17.83 20.30
C PHE A 190 -10.34 -19.08 19.44
N LEU A 191 -9.35 -19.42 18.59
CA LEU A 191 -9.31 -20.72 17.92
C LEU A 191 -9.22 -21.87 18.93
N ASP A 192 -8.36 -21.77 19.94
CA ASP A 192 -8.23 -22.79 20.98
C ASP A 192 -9.50 -22.88 21.86
N GLU A 193 -10.14 -21.74 22.16
CA GLU A 193 -11.41 -21.72 22.92
C GLU A 193 -12.55 -22.41 22.17
N GLU A 194 -12.77 -22.06 20.90
CA GLU A 194 -13.83 -22.68 20.08
C GLU A 194 -13.56 -24.19 19.90
N ASN A 195 -12.30 -24.56 19.69
CA ASN A 195 -11.89 -25.96 19.63
C ASN A 195 -12.20 -26.72 20.93
N ASN A 196 -11.85 -26.15 22.09
CA ASN A 196 -12.14 -26.73 23.40
C ASN A 196 -13.65 -26.85 23.67
N LYS A 197 -14.43 -25.85 23.26
CA LYS A 197 -15.89 -25.85 23.37
C LYS A 197 -16.50 -27.01 22.57
N LEU A 198 -16.17 -27.11 21.28
CA LEU A 198 -16.65 -28.18 20.41
C LEU A 198 -16.16 -29.56 20.90
N PHE A 199 -14.93 -29.66 21.40
CA PHE A 199 -14.42 -30.90 21.97
C PHE A 199 -15.28 -31.37 23.16
N LYS A 200 -15.56 -30.47 24.12
CA LYS A 200 -16.39 -30.79 25.29
C LYS A 200 -17.81 -31.19 24.88
N GLU A 201 -18.42 -30.44 23.96
CA GLU A 201 -19.75 -30.72 23.43
C GLU A 201 -19.83 -32.14 22.85
N TYR A 202 -18.98 -32.48 21.88
CA TYR A 202 -19.01 -33.80 21.26
C TYR A 202 -18.56 -34.91 22.20
N LYS A 203 -17.67 -34.61 23.16
CA LYS A 203 -17.30 -35.58 24.19
C LYS A 203 -18.49 -35.96 25.07
N THR A 204 -19.30 -34.98 25.47
CA THR A 204 -20.55 -35.22 26.22
C THR A 204 -21.57 -36.00 25.41
N LEU A 205 -21.59 -35.84 24.08
CA LEU A 205 -22.44 -36.61 23.16
C LEU A 205 -21.94 -38.05 22.90
N GLY A 206 -20.79 -38.45 23.45
CA GLY A 206 -20.28 -39.81 23.40
C GLY A 206 -19.39 -40.16 22.22
N TYR A 207 -18.97 -39.19 21.41
CA TYR A 207 -18.06 -39.42 20.28
C TYR A 207 -16.63 -39.79 20.76
N SER A 208 -15.93 -40.60 19.97
CA SER A 208 -14.50 -40.89 20.18
C SER A 208 -13.63 -39.68 19.87
N ASN A 209 -12.40 -39.63 20.41
CA ASN A 209 -11.51 -38.49 20.19
C ASN A 209 -11.13 -38.28 18.71
N GLU A 210 -11.09 -39.37 17.93
CA GLU A 210 -10.82 -39.34 16.49
C GLU A 210 -11.98 -38.71 15.71
N GLU A 211 -13.22 -39.15 16.01
CA GLU A 211 -14.43 -38.57 15.42
C GLU A 211 -14.59 -37.10 15.80
N ILE A 212 -14.34 -36.75 17.07
CA ILE A 212 -14.41 -35.37 17.56
C ILE A 212 -13.48 -34.46 16.75
N SER A 213 -12.24 -34.89 16.47
CA SER A 213 -11.29 -34.08 15.71
C SER A 213 -11.83 -33.73 14.30
N SER A 214 -12.48 -34.70 13.65
CA SER A 214 -13.12 -34.52 12.35
C SER A 214 -14.37 -33.63 12.42
N LEU A 215 -15.16 -33.74 13.50
CA LEU A 215 -16.35 -32.90 13.73
C LEU A 215 -15.97 -31.45 14.00
N ILE A 216 -14.94 -31.21 14.82
CA ILE A 216 -14.40 -29.86 15.08
C ILE A 216 -14.00 -29.19 13.76
N ALA A 217 -13.25 -29.89 12.90
CA ALA A 217 -12.84 -29.35 11.60
C ALA A 217 -14.04 -28.91 10.74
N LYS A 218 -15.13 -29.69 10.73
CA LYS A 218 -16.33 -29.39 9.94
C LYS A 218 -17.15 -28.24 10.55
N LYS A 219 -17.22 -28.16 11.87
CA LYS A 219 -18.15 -27.29 12.61
C LYS A 219 -17.51 -26.02 13.18
N MET A 220 -16.21 -25.83 13.00
CA MET A 220 -15.48 -24.63 13.42
C MET A 220 -16.19 -23.34 12.96
N ASP A 221 -16.58 -22.51 13.93
CA ASP A 221 -17.16 -21.19 13.68
C ASP A 221 -16.06 -20.13 13.55
N VAL A 222 -15.56 -20.00 12.33
CA VAL A 222 -14.53 -19.02 11.97
C VAL A 222 -15.02 -17.58 12.19
N GLN A 223 -16.31 -17.30 11.99
CA GLN A 223 -16.84 -15.94 12.17
C GLN A 223 -16.75 -15.52 13.63
N SER A 224 -17.18 -16.37 14.57
CA SER A 224 -17.12 -16.07 16.00
C SER A 224 -15.69 -15.91 16.50
N ILE A 225 -14.75 -16.74 16.02
CA ILE A 225 -13.32 -16.60 16.34
C ILE A 225 -12.81 -15.22 15.93
N LEU A 226 -13.11 -14.78 14.70
CA LEU A 226 -12.67 -13.49 14.18
C LEU A 226 -13.35 -12.32 14.90
N LYS A 227 -14.64 -12.43 15.25
CA LYS A 227 -15.38 -11.39 16.00
C LYS A 227 -14.71 -11.09 17.33
N ASN A 228 -14.34 -12.14 18.06
CA ASN A 228 -13.71 -12.01 19.37
C ASN A 228 -12.25 -11.54 19.25
N ALA A 229 -11.50 -12.06 18.27
CA ALA A 229 -10.11 -11.66 18.06
C ALA A 229 -9.99 -10.16 17.71
N ALA A 230 -10.83 -9.69 16.79
CA ALA A 230 -10.78 -8.35 16.22
C ALA A 230 -11.52 -7.27 17.03
N LEU A 231 -12.13 -7.64 18.16
CA LEU A 231 -12.98 -6.75 18.97
C LEU A 231 -12.28 -5.41 19.29
N ASP A 232 -11.03 -5.50 19.76
CA ASP A 232 -10.25 -4.36 20.27
C ASP A 232 -9.23 -3.82 19.25
N TRP A 233 -9.25 -4.29 18.00
CA TRP A 233 -8.28 -3.83 17.01
C TRP A 233 -8.59 -2.40 16.57
N ASP A 234 -7.63 -1.50 16.78
CA ASP A 234 -7.61 -0.16 16.19
C ASP A 234 -6.48 -0.13 15.15
N GLY A 235 -6.79 0.32 13.93
CA GLY A 235 -5.83 0.31 12.83
C GLY A 235 -6.48 0.05 11.48
N GLY A 236 -5.63 -0.10 10.46
CA GLY A 236 -6.03 -0.49 9.11
C GLY A 236 -5.48 -1.87 8.80
N TYR A 237 -6.30 -2.75 8.24
CA TYR A 237 -5.92 -4.14 8.04
C TYR A 237 -6.70 -4.88 6.95
N ALA A 238 -5.97 -5.67 6.18
CA ALA A 238 -6.47 -6.77 5.36
C ALA A 238 -5.65 -8.01 5.71
N MET A 239 -6.24 -8.92 6.50
CA MET A 239 -5.55 -10.06 7.09
C MET A 239 -6.12 -11.38 6.59
N ALA A 240 -5.25 -12.20 6.02
CA ALA A 240 -5.54 -13.53 5.56
C ALA A 240 -5.01 -14.57 6.54
N GLY A 241 -5.80 -15.63 6.79
CA GLY A 241 -5.37 -16.75 7.61
C GLY A 241 -5.77 -18.09 7.03
N LEU A 242 -4.91 -19.09 7.28
CA LEU A 242 -5.16 -20.49 6.96
C LEU A 242 -5.21 -21.29 8.25
N MET A 243 -6.27 -22.07 8.45
CA MET A 243 -6.41 -22.99 9.58
C MET A 243 -6.00 -24.39 9.16
N GLY A 244 -5.34 -25.13 10.05
CA GLY A 244 -4.72 -26.42 9.71
C GLY A 244 -5.68 -27.45 9.10
N HIS A 245 -6.96 -27.41 9.43
CA HIS A 245 -7.98 -28.31 8.87
C HIS A 245 -8.46 -27.94 7.46
N GLY A 246 -8.02 -26.80 6.91
CA GLY A 246 -8.29 -26.39 5.53
C GLY A 246 -9.31 -25.26 5.37
N ASP A 247 -9.80 -24.67 6.45
CA ASP A 247 -10.53 -23.41 6.38
C ASP A 247 -9.56 -22.24 6.18
N ALA A 248 -10.03 -21.18 5.53
CA ALA A 248 -9.31 -19.93 5.39
C ALA A 248 -10.24 -18.73 5.60
N PHE A 249 -9.63 -17.57 5.85
CA PHE A 249 -10.35 -16.31 5.92
C PHE A 249 -9.52 -15.16 5.36
N VAL A 250 -10.19 -14.11 4.91
CA VAL A 250 -9.60 -12.78 4.71
C VAL A 250 -10.51 -11.73 5.36
N LEU A 251 -10.02 -11.09 6.41
CA LEU A 251 -10.74 -10.10 7.22
C LEU A 251 -10.25 -8.68 6.87
N ARG A 252 -11.21 -7.77 6.62
CA ARG A 252 -10.96 -6.36 6.29
C ARG A 252 -11.40 -5.43 7.42
N ASP A 253 -10.66 -4.34 7.61
CA ASP A 253 -10.95 -3.35 8.64
C ASP A 253 -12.30 -2.62 8.46
N PRO A 254 -12.90 -2.10 9.56
CA PRO A 254 -14.24 -1.52 9.54
C PRO A 254 -14.39 -0.25 8.71
N SER A 255 -13.30 0.49 8.45
CA SER A 255 -13.30 1.71 7.64
C SER A 255 -12.92 1.47 6.18
N GLY A 256 -12.55 0.23 5.83
CA GLY A 256 -12.10 -0.15 4.50
C GLY A 256 -10.72 0.42 4.12
N ILE A 257 -9.88 0.76 5.09
CA ILE A 257 -8.58 1.43 4.89
C ILE A 257 -7.69 0.64 3.94
N ARG A 258 -7.56 -0.68 4.15
CA ARG A 258 -6.73 -1.56 3.31
C ARG A 258 -7.54 -2.32 2.26
N PRO A 259 -7.07 -2.36 1.00
CA PRO A 259 -7.81 -3.03 -0.07
C PRO A 259 -7.66 -4.55 0.00
N ALA A 260 -8.75 -5.26 -0.30
CA ALA A 260 -8.76 -6.71 -0.47
C ALA A 260 -9.83 -7.10 -1.49
N HIS A 261 -9.40 -7.71 -2.59
CA HIS A 261 -10.23 -8.06 -3.74
C HIS A 261 -10.28 -9.57 -3.91
N TYR A 262 -11.43 -10.12 -4.27
CA TYR A 262 -11.61 -11.55 -4.48
C TYR A 262 -12.36 -11.89 -5.77
N TYR A 263 -12.07 -13.09 -6.26
CA TYR A 263 -12.74 -13.73 -7.39
C TYR A 263 -13.00 -15.20 -7.05
N GLN A 264 -14.11 -15.72 -7.55
CA GLN A 264 -14.49 -17.12 -7.41
C GLN A 264 -15.18 -17.62 -8.68
N ASP A 265 -14.86 -18.86 -9.05
CA ASP A 265 -15.62 -19.69 -9.98
C ASP A 265 -15.77 -21.12 -9.43
N ASP A 266 -16.11 -22.09 -10.28
CA ASP A 266 -16.29 -23.49 -9.89
C ASP A 266 -14.97 -24.20 -9.53
N GLU A 267 -13.82 -23.61 -9.85
CA GLU A 267 -12.50 -24.18 -9.66
C GLU A 267 -11.74 -23.49 -8.55
N VAL A 268 -11.78 -22.18 -8.44
CA VAL A 268 -10.89 -21.45 -7.53
C VAL A 268 -11.60 -20.36 -6.74
N VAL A 269 -11.04 -20.07 -5.58
CA VAL A 269 -11.26 -18.83 -4.85
C VAL A 269 -9.91 -18.14 -4.69
N VAL A 270 -9.84 -16.87 -5.05
CA VAL A 270 -8.62 -16.09 -5.05
C VAL A 270 -8.86 -14.78 -4.33
N VAL A 271 -7.92 -14.36 -3.49
CA VAL A 271 -7.93 -13.04 -2.86
C VAL A 271 -6.58 -12.35 -3.04
N THR A 272 -6.56 -11.09 -3.41
CA THR A 272 -5.35 -10.26 -3.51
C THR A 272 -5.57 -8.87 -2.93
N SER A 273 -4.48 -8.15 -2.61
CA SER A 273 -4.56 -6.72 -2.29
C SER A 273 -4.99 -5.91 -3.52
N GLU A 274 -4.58 -6.32 -4.73
CA GLU A 274 -4.87 -5.59 -5.98
C GLU A 274 -5.69 -6.40 -6.99
N ARG A 275 -6.76 -5.78 -7.49
CA ARG A 275 -7.63 -6.33 -8.54
C ARG A 275 -6.90 -6.70 -9.84
N PRO A 276 -5.97 -5.89 -10.42
CA PRO A 276 -5.26 -6.25 -11.65
C PRO A 276 -4.45 -7.55 -11.57
N ALA A 277 -4.03 -7.96 -10.36
CA ALA A 277 -3.30 -9.21 -10.17
C ALA A 277 -4.19 -10.42 -10.51
N ILE A 278 -5.46 -10.41 -10.06
CA ILE A 278 -6.45 -11.44 -10.36
C ILE A 278 -6.77 -11.46 -11.86
N GLN A 279 -7.06 -10.29 -12.44
CA GLN A 279 -7.38 -10.18 -13.88
C GLN A 279 -6.28 -10.79 -14.75
N THR A 280 -5.02 -10.49 -14.43
CA THR A 280 -3.90 -10.99 -15.23
C THR A 280 -3.64 -12.47 -15.00
N ALA A 281 -3.72 -12.95 -13.74
CA ALA A 281 -3.41 -14.34 -13.42
C ALA A 281 -4.50 -15.32 -13.88
N PHE A 282 -5.77 -14.88 -13.93
CA PHE A 282 -6.92 -15.73 -14.26
C PHE A 282 -7.60 -15.38 -15.57
N ASN A 283 -7.19 -14.30 -16.24
CA ASN A 283 -7.79 -13.82 -17.49
C ASN A 283 -9.31 -13.58 -17.37
N VAL A 284 -9.70 -12.86 -16.31
CA VAL A 284 -11.10 -12.59 -15.98
C VAL A 284 -11.45 -11.11 -16.17
N PRO A 285 -12.70 -10.79 -16.51
CA PRO A 285 -13.11 -9.41 -16.71
C PRO A 285 -13.19 -8.65 -15.38
N LEU A 286 -13.31 -7.33 -15.44
CA LEU A 286 -13.24 -6.45 -14.26
C LEU A 286 -14.38 -6.71 -13.28
N GLU A 287 -15.59 -6.89 -13.81
CA GLU A 287 -16.86 -7.02 -13.11
C GLU A 287 -17.01 -8.32 -12.32
N SER A 288 -16.18 -9.35 -12.61
CA SER A 288 -16.20 -10.60 -11.84
C SER A 288 -15.45 -10.49 -10.52
N ILE A 289 -14.65 -9.43 -10.34
CA ILE A 289 -13.83 -9.24 -9.14
C ILE A 289 -14.55 -8.29 -8.19
N LYS A 290 -14.71 -8.75 -6.96
CA LYS A 290 -15.39 -8.03 -5.88
C LYS A 290 -14.38 -7.56 -4.85
N GLU A 291 -14.69 -6.47 -4.16
CA GLU A 291 -13.93 -6.05 -2.99
C GLU A 291 -14.62 -6.58 -1.72
N ILE A 292 -13.83 -7.05 -0.75
CA ILE A 292 -14.37 -7.46 0.56
C ILE A 292 -14.90 -6.21 1.27
N LYS A 293 -16.12 -6.27 1.82
CA LYS A 293 -16.74 -5.12 2.47
C LYS A 293 -16.01 -4.71 3.75
N PRO A 294 -16.03 -3.43 4.14
CA PRO A 294 -15.52 -2.98 5.42
C PRO A 294 -16.12 -3.77 6.59
N GLY A 295 -15.29 -4.19 7.56
CA GLY A 295 -15.70 -4.94 8.74
C GLY A 295 -16.11 -6.40 8.49
N HIS A 296 -16.04 -6.88 7.25
CA HIS A 296 -16.40 -8.25 6.88
C HIS A 296 -15.16 -9.14 6.73
N ALA A 297 -15.38 -10.44 6.89
CA ALA A 297 -14.44 -11.47 6.50
C ALA A 297 -15.01 -12.33 5.37
N LEU A 298 -14.22 -12.56 4.33
CA LEU A 298 -14.46 -13.64 3.37
C LEU A 298 -13.97 -14.94 4.00
N ILE A 299 -14.88 -15.83 4.38
CA ILE A 299 -14.59 -17.13 4.98
C ILE A 299 -14.73 -18.20 3.90
N ILE A 300 -13.70 -19.01 3.74
CA ILE A 300 -13.58 -20.07 2.74
C ILE A 300 -13.42 -21.39 3.48
N LYS A 301 -14.46 -22.21 3.52
CA LYS A 301 -14.46 -23.50 4.22
C LYS A 301 -13.72 -24.55 3.40
N ARG A 302 -13.22 -25.59 4.08
CA ARG A 302 -12.58 -26.76 3.45
C ARG A 302 -13.41 -27.35 2.30
N ASP A 303 -14.72 -27.46 2.52
CA ASP A 303 -15.68 -28.05 1.56
C ASP A 303 -15.96 -27.16 0.33
N GLY A 304 -15.36 -25.97 0.27
CA GLY A 304 -15.54 -25.02 -0.83
C GLY A 304 -16.64 -23.99 -0.59
N THR A 305 -17.36 -24.05 0.53
CA THR A 305 -18.34 -23.02 0.89
C THR A 305 -17.63 -21.68 1.12
N VAL A 306 -18.07 -20.66 0.39
CA VAL A 306 -17.58 -19.29 0.54
C VAL A 306 -18.69 -18.41 1.07
N SER A 307 -18.39 -17.61 2.08
CA SER A 307 -19.34 -16.63 2.61
C SER A 307 -18.64 -15.37 3.06
N GLU A 308 -19.24 -14.22 2.78
CA GLU A 308 -18.82 -12.93 3.30
C GLU A 308 -19.63 -12.62 4.56
N GLN A 309 -18.97 -12.60 5.72
CA GLN A 309 -19.61 -12.54 7.03
C GLN A 309 -19.22 -11.26 7.76
N LEU A 310 -20.20 -10.61 8.41
CA LEU A 310 -19.94 -9.47 9.27
C LEU A 310 -19.14 -9.89 10.51
N VAL A 311 -18.00 -9.23 10.76
CA VAL A 311 -17.13 -9.49 11.92
C VAL A 311 -17.06 -8.27 12.83
N ARG A 312 -17.00 -7.07 12.26
CA ARG A 312 -17.03 -5.80 12.98
C ARG A 312 -18.06 -4.90 12.30
N GLU A 313 -18.79 -4.13 13.11
CA GLU A 313 -19.70 -3.12 12.56
C GLU A 313 -18.92 -2.13 11.68
N PRO A 314 -19.36 -1.88 10.43
CA PRO A 314 -18.68 -0.92 9.56
C PRO A 314 -18.67 0.47 10.18
N LEU A 315 -17.54 1.15 10.04
CA LEU A 315 -17.38 2.55 10.40
C LEU A 315 -17.60 3.44 9.17
N GLU A 316 -17.43 4.75 9.33
CA GLU A 316 -17.37 5.66 8.18
C GLU A 316 -16.29 5.18 7.19
N GLU A 317 -16.70 5.02 5.94
CA GLU A 317 -15.80 4.63 4.86
C GLU A 317 -14.76 5.73 4.60
N LYS A 318 -13.52 5.41 4.95
CA LYS A 318 -12.35 6.26 4.76
C LYS A 318 -11.24 5.42 4.11
N GLN A 319 -11.54 4.82 2.97
CA GLN A 319 -10.55 4.06 2.20
C GLN A 319 -9.38 4.97 1.82
N CYS A 320 -8.16 4.44 1.86
CA CYS A 320 -6.95 5.23 1.66
C CYS A 320 -6.88 5.86 0.25
N SER A 321 -6.91 7.20 0.15
CA SER A 321 -6.72 7.89 -1.14
C SER A 321 -5.30 7.73 -1.72
N PHE A 322 -4.29 7.49 -0.88
CA PHE A 322 -2.90 7.30 -1.31
C PHE A 322 -2.70 6.00 -2.12
N GLU A 323 -3.56 5.01 -1.91
CA GLU A 323 -3.63 3.82 -2.78
C GLU A 323 -3.91 4.24 -4.23
N ARG A 324 -4.79 5.23 -4.42
CA ARG A 324 -5.19 5.73 -5.75
C ARG A 324 -4.19 6.74 -6.31
N ILE A 325 -3.62 7.60 -5.48
CA ILE A 325 -2.59 8.58 -5.89
C ILE A 325 -1.32 7.87 -6.39
N TYR A 326 -0.78 6.92 -5.61
CA TYR A 326 0.57 6.41 -5.82
C TYR A 326 0.69 4.89 -5.70
N PHE A 327 0.12 4.30 -4.65
CA PHE A 327 0.60 3.00 -4.16
C PHE A 327 0.14 1.81 -5.00
N SER A 328 -1.14 1.77 -5.37
CA SER A 328 -1.70 0.72 -6.20
C SER A 328 -1.25 0.86 -7.65
N ARG A 329 -1.34 -0.22 -8.44
CA ARG A 329 -1.01 -0.18 -9.85
C ARG A 329 -1.93 0.76 -10.62
N GLY A 330 -1.33 1.67 -11.38
CA GLY A 330 -2.04 2.59 -12.28
C GLY A 330 -2.74 1.90 -13.45
N SER A 331 -2.55 0.60 -13.66
CA SER A 331 -3.25 -0.19 -14.68
C SER A 331 -4.65 -0.64 -14.24
N ASP A 332 -5.00 -0.47 -12.97
CA ASP A 332 -6.38 -0.65 -12.52
C ASP A 332 -7.30 0.39 -13.18
N ALA A 333 -8.46 -0.04 -13.66
CA ALA A 333 -9.34 0.79 -14.49
C ALA A 333 -9.83 2.06 -13.80
N ASP A 334 -10.10 1.99 -12.48
CA ASP A 334 -10.58 3.14 -11.72
C ASP A 334 -9.40 4.06 -11.38
N ILE A 335 -8.28 3.50 -10.90
CA ILE A 335 -7.06 4.25 -10.59
C ILE A 335 -6.54 5.02 -11.81
N TYR A 336 -6.57 4.38 -12.98
CA TYR A 336 -6.14 5.01 -14.23
C TYR A 336 -6.95 6.28 -14.53
N LYS A 337 -8.27 6.22 -14.36
CA LYS A 337 -9.16 7.37 -14.57
C LYS A 337 -8.96 8.43 -13.49
N GLU A 338 -8.91 8.01 -12.23
CA GLU A 338 -8.72 8.88 -11.05
C GLU A 338 -7.40 9.66 -11.14
N ARG A 339 -6.28 9.00 -11.49
CA ARG A 339 -4.98 9.66 -11.68
C ARG A 339 -5.00 10.67 -12.82
N LYS A 340 -5.68 10.36 -13.93
CA LYS A 340 -5.86 11.33 -15.02
C LYS A 340 -6.68 12.53 -14.56
N GLU A 341 -7.70 12.32 -13.74
CA GLU A 341 -8.48 13.43 -13.21
C GLU A 341 -7.68 14.27 -12.20
N LEU A 342 -6.80 13.67 -11.38
CA LEU A 342 -5.87 14.40 -10.52
C LEU A 342 -4.98 15.35 -11.32
N GLY A 343 -4.42 14.86 -12.44
CA GLY A 343 -3.61 15.70 -13.31
C GLY A 343 -4.42 16.76 -14.04
N ARG A 344 -5.63 16.44 -14.48
CA ARG A 344 -6.49 17.39 -15.18
C ARG A 344 -6.96 18.52 -14.25
N SER A 345 -7.34 18.20 -13.02
CA SER A 345 -7.93 19.15 -12.08
C SER A 345 -6.94 20.19 -11.54
N ILE A 346 -5.62 19.89 -11.54
CA ILE A 346 -4.58 20.85 -11.10
C ILE A 346 -4.21 21.88 -12.18
N THR A 347 -4.62 21.66 -13.43
CA THR A 347 -4.32 22.54 -14.58
C THR A 347 -4.57 24.03 -14.33
N PRO A 348 -5.67 24.47 -13.68
CA PRO A 348 -5.89 25.90 -13.43
C PRO A 348 -4.79 26.55 -12.59
N GLU A 349 -4.28 25.85 -11.57
CA GLU A 349 -3.19 26.37 -10.73
C GLU A 349 -1.86 26.40 -11.50
N VAL A 350 -1.63 25.39 -12.35
CA VAL A 350 -0.46 25.38 -13.25
C VAL A 350 -0.52 26.55 -14.22
N LEU A 351 -1.67 26.82 -14.85
CA LEU A 351 -1.83 27.94 -15.79
C LEU A 351 -1.54 29.29 -15.11
N LYS A 352 -2.06 29.51 -13.90
CA LYS A 352 -1.75 30.72 -13.11
C LYS A 352 -0.25 30.85 -12.84
N SER A 353 0.44 29.75 -12.55
CA SER A 353 1.87 29.78 -12.18
C SER A 353 2.82 30.15 -13.32
N ILE A 354 2.39 29.93 -14.56
CA ILE A 354 3.13 30.26 -15.79
C ILE A 354 2.56 31.52 -16.46
N ASP A 355 1.77 32.32 -15.74
CA ASP A 355 1.12 33.53 -16.27
C ASP A 355 0.29 33.27 -17.54
N TYR A 356 -0.30 32.07 -17.63
CA TYR A 356 -1.03 31.58 -18.80
C TYR A 356 -0.19 31.48 -20.10
N ASP A 357 1.14 31.57 -20.02
CA ASP A 357 2.08 31.47 -21.14
C ASP A 357 2.37 30.01 -21.53
N VAL A 358 1.38 29.39 -22.18
CA VAL A 358 1.47 27.99 -22.64
C VAL A 358 2.43 27.84 -23.82
N ASP A 359 2.56 28.86 -24.67
CA ASP A 359 3.40 28.82 -25.87
C ASP A 359 4.90 28.74 -25.51
N ASN A 360 5.31 29.38 -24.42
CA ASN A 360 6.68 29.30 -23.89
C ASN A 360 6.76 28.37 -22.67
N SER A 361 6.00 27.27 -22.66
CA SER A 361 6.04 26.28 -21.59
C SER A 361 6.29 24.87 -22.12
N VAL A 362 7.08 24.07 -21.41
CA VAL A 362 7.24 22.63 -21.63
C VAL A 362 6.66 21.89 -20.43
N PHE A 363 5.83 20.89 -20.70
CA PHE A 363 5.22 20.04 -19.69
C PHE A 363 5.89 18.67 -19.70
N SER A 364 6.27 18.17 -18.53
CA SER A 364 6.91 16.87 -18.32
C SER A 364 6.42 16.26 -17.00
N PHE A 365 6.96 15.10 -16.64
CA PHE A 365 6.69 14.39 -15.39
C PHE A 365 7.95 13.75 -14.80
N ILE A 366 7.88 13.36 -13.53
CA ILE A 366 8.88 12.51 -12.87
C ILE A 366 8.50 11.04 -13.06
N PRO A 367 9.33 10.21 -13.71
CA PRO A 367 8.99 8.80 -13.94
C PRO A 367 9.03 7.95 -12.66
N ASN A 368 8.17 6.94 -12.49
CA ASN A 368 7.20 6.42 -13.46
C ASN A 368 5.74 6.70 -13.08
N THR A 369 5.42 6.77 -11.79
CA THR A 369 4.02 6.73 -11.31
C THR A 369 3.22 7.97 -11.70
N ALA A 370 3.87 9.13 -11.82
CA ALA A 370 3.24 10.39 -12.22
C ALA A 370 2.80 10.44 -13.69
N GLU A 371 3.20 9.49 -14.54
CA GLU A 371 2.89 9.47 -15.98
C GLU A 371 1.38 9.51 -16.27
N THR A 372 0.57 8.80 -15.49
CA THR A 372 -0.89 8.80 -15.71
C THR A 372 -1.51 10.15 -15.36
N ALA A 373 -1.03 10.80 -14.28
CA ALA A 373 -1.45 12.16 -13.94
C ALA A 373 -0.95 13.16 -14.98
N PHE A 374 0.25 13.00 -15.51
CA PHE A 374 0.76 13.82 -16.61
C PHE A 374 -0.15 13.82 -17.83
N TYR A 375 -0.63 12.66 -18.28
CA TYR A 375 -1.62 12.62 -19.36
C TYR A 375 -2.92 13.34 -19.03
N GLY A 376 -3.31 13.35 -17.76
CA GLY A 376 -4.40 14.18 -17.25
C GLY A 376 -4.13 15.67 -17.39
N MET A 377 -2.97 16.12 -16.94
CA MET A 377 -2.55 17.52 -17.02
C MET A 377 -2.43 18.00 -18.47
N VAL A 378 -1.85 17.21 -19.37
CA VAL A 378 -1.78 17.52 -20.80
C VAL A 378 -3.18 17.72 -21.38
N LYS A 379 -4.14 16.84 -21.06
CA LYS A 379 -5.54 17.02 -21.49
C LYS A 379 -6.16 18.31 -20.94
N GLY A 380 -5.89 18.65 -19.68
CA GLY A 380 -6.34 19.92 -19.13
C GLY A 380 -5.73 21.13 -19.85
N MET A 381 -4.46 21.06 -20.24
CA MET A 381 -3.80 22.09 -21.04
C MET A 381 -4.41 22.19 -22.44
N GLU A 382 -4.69 21.04 -23.07
CA GLU A 382 -5.37 20.99 -24.38
C GLU A 382 -6.79 21.59 -24.31
N ASP A 383 -7.55 21.32 -23.24
CA ASP A 383 -8.87 21.93 -23.03
C ASP A 383 -8.77 23.47 -23.00
N TYR A 384 -7.79 24.00 -22.27
CA TYR A 384 -7.53 25.44 -22.20
C TYR A 384 -7.11 26.01 -23.57
N ILE A 385 -6.16 25.37 -24.25
CA ILE A 385 -5.71 25.77 -25.58
C ILE A 385 -6.89 25.80 -26.56
N ASN A 386 -7.74 24.76 -26.55
CA ASN A 386 -8.89 24.68 -27.45
C ASN A 386 -9.91 25.80 -27.20
N GLN A 387 -10.11 26.20 -25.93
CA GLN A 387 -10.93 27.37 -25.61
C GLN A 387 -10.34 28.67 -26.16
N ASN A 388 -9.01 28.82 -26.11
CA ASN A 388 -8.33 29.98 -26.68
C ASN A 388 -8.36 29.99 -28.21
N LYS A 389 -8.12 28.83 -28.85
CA LYS A 389 -8.28 28.66 -30.30
C LYS A 389 -9.66 29.11 -30.77
N LEU A 390 -10.72 28.71 -30.07
CA LEU A 390 -12.08 29.12 -30.40
C LEU A 390 -12.26 30.64 -30.34
N LYS A 391 -11.69 31.32 -29.34
CA LYS A 391 -11.73 32.78 -29.22
C LYS A 391 -10.95 33.46 -30.35
N GLU A 392 -9.75 32.97 -30.64
CA GLU A 392 -8.90 33.48 -31.71
C GLU A 392 -9.55 33.32 -33.09
N ILE A 393 -10.08 32.14 -33.41
CA ILE A 393 -10.79 31.88 -34.67
C ILE A 393 -11.99 32.83 -34.82
N ARG A 394 -12.77 33.04 -33.75
CA ARG A 394 -13.88 34.00 -33.78
C ARG A 394 -13.42 35.45 -33.98
N ALA A 395 -12.24 35.81 -33.47
CA ALA A 395 -11.68 37.14 -33.61
C ALA A 395 -11.14 37.43 -35.02
N LEU A 396 -10.73 36.39 -35.78
CA LEU A 396 -10.27 36.55 -37.16
C LEU A 396 -11.38 37.00 -38.14
N GLY A 397 -12.64 36.77 -37.79
CA GLY A 397 -13.78 37.16 -38.64
C GLY A 397 -14.02 36.22 -39.82
N PRO A 398 -15.02 36.52 -40.68
CA PRO A 398 -15.43 35.64 -41.77
C PRO A 398 -14.43 35.55 -42.93
N ASP A 399 -13.52 36.51 -43.05
CA ASP A 399 -12.54 36.61 -44.14
C ASP A 399 -11.16 36.04 -43.76
N ALA A 400 -11.10 35.22 -42.69
CA ALA A 400 -9.86 34.60 -42.22
C ALA A 400 -9.22 33.73 -43.33
N THR A 401 -7.92 33.90 -43.58
CA THR A 401 -7.22 33.07 -44.56
C THR A 401 -6.93 31.67 -44.02
N ASP A 402 -6.73 30.70 -44.91
CA ASP A 402 -6.32 29.35 -44.53
C ASP A 402 -5.01 29.35 -43.74
N GLU A 403 -4.07 30.27 -44.01
CA GLU A 403 -2.84 30.39 -43.23
C GLU A 403 -3.11 30.82 -41.78
N GLN A 404 -3.96 31.82 -41.58
CA GLN A 404 -4.32 32.32 -40.25
C GLN A 404 -5.06 31.23 -39.44
N LEU A 405 -5.99 30.51 -40.07
CA LEU A 405 -6.68 29.39 -39.43
C LEU A 405 -5.71 28.26 -39.08
N THR A 406 -4.77 27.93 -39.99
CA THR A 406 -3.76 26.90 -39.76
C THR A 406 -2.83 27.27 -38.60
N GLU A 407 -2.42 28.53 -38.50
CA GLU A 407 -1.59 29.02 -37.38
C GLU A 407 -2.28 28.76 -36.03
N VAL A 408 -3.56 29.17 -35.89
CA VAL A 408 -4.32 28.97 -34.66
C VAL A 408 -4.53 27.47 -34.38
N LEU A 409 -4.88 26.68 -35.38
CA LEU A 409 -5.13 25.25 -35.22
C LEU A 409 -3.86 24.46 -34.83
N SER A 410 -2.68 24.93 -35.25
CA SER A 410 -1.39 24.29 -34.98
C SER A 410 -0.92 24.38 -33.52
N LYS A 411 -1.45 25.34 -32.75
CA LYS A 411 -1.08 25.53 -31.33
C LYS A 411 -1.33 24.26 -30.52
N ARG A 412 -0.34 23.81 -29.75
CA ARG A 412 -0.43 22.57 -28.96
C ARG A 412 0.44 22.66 -27.72
N ALA A 413 0.04 21.96 -26.67
CA ALA A 413 0.86 21.83 -25.48
C ALA A 413 2.16 21.09 -25.84
N ARG A 414 3.32 21.65 -25.48
CA ARG A 414 4.61 20.98 -25.67
C ARG A 414 4.83 20.00 -24.53
N ALA A 415 4.41 18.76 -24.76
CA ALA A 415 4.56 17.65 -23.82
C ALA A 415 5.82 16.86 -24.18
N GLU A 416 6.81 16.88 -23.29
CA GLU A 416 8.11 16.25 -23.51
C GLU A 416 8.47 15.31 -22.35
N LYS A 417 9.26 14.28 -22.65
CA LYS A 417 9.87 13.44 -21.62
C LYS A 417 11.21 14.03 -21.22
N ILE A 418 11.22 14.92 -20.23
CA ILE A 418 12.44 15.60 -19.80
C ILE A 418 13.24 14.74 -18.83
N ALA A 419 12.63 14.32 -17.71
CA ALA A 419 13.32 13.47 -16.74
C ALA A 419 13.27 12.00 -17.17
N ILE A 420 14.43 11.34 -17.15
CA ILE A 420 14.58 9.92 -17.49
C ILE A 420 15.19 9.22 -16.27
N LYS A 421 14.58 8.13 -15.81
CA LYS A 421 15.08 7.35 -14.68
C LYS A 421 15.88 6.15 -15.19
N ASP A 422 17.18 6.10 -14.89
CA ASP A 422 18.01 4.92 -15.18
C ASP A 422 17.84 3.89 -14.06
N ALA A 423 17.07 2.84 -14.35
CA ALA A 423 16.70 1.81 -13.39
C ALA A 423 17.85 0.84 -13.02
N LYS A 424 19.02 0.91 -13.68
CA LYS A 424 20.12 -0.04 -13.49
C LYS A 424 21.15 0.35 -12.42
N LEU A 425 21.17 1.60 -11.97
CA LEU A 425 22.07 2.08 -10.93
C LEU A 425 21.50 1.75 -9.53
N ARG A 426 21.69 0.51 -9.06
CA ARG A 426 21.65 0.25 -7.61
C ARG A 426 22.95 0.81 -7.03
N THR A 427 22.88 1.76 -6.09
CA THR A 427 24.05 2.28 -5.39
C THR A 427 24.79 1.12 -4.73
N PHE A 428 25.91 0.69 -5.31
CA PHE A 428 26.83 -0.25 -4.65
C PHE A 428 27.39 0.45 -3.41
N ILE A 429 27.53 -0.31 -2.32
CA ILE A 429 27.91 0.16 -0.98
C ILE A 429 29.12 1.10 -1.07
N THR A 430 28.90 2.39 -0.80
CA THR A 430 29.95 3.39 -0.56
C THR A 430 29.61 4.18 0.70
N GLN A 431 30.65 4.59 1.44
CA GLN A 431 30.54 5.45 2.62
C GLN A 431 29.67 6.69 2.33
N ASP A 432 28.96 7.19 3.35
CA ASP A 432 27.85 8.16 3.24
C ASP A 432 28.15 9.44 2.44
N SER A 433 29.42 9.80 2.21
CA SER A 433 29.82 10.96 1.40
C SER A 433 29.76 10.75 -0.13
N GLY A 434 29.73 9.50 -0.62
CA GLY A 434 29.64 9.20 -2.06
C GLY A 434 28.22 8.92 -2.57
N ARG A 435 27.24 8.86 -1.67
CA ARG A 435 25.85 8.45 -1.97
C ARG A 435 25.07 9.53 -2.70
N ASP A 436 25.25 10.80 -2.30
CA ASP A 436 24.53 11.93 -2.89
C ASP A 436 24.89 12.15 -4.37
N ASP A 437 26.15 11.88 -4.75
CA ASP A 437 26.64 12.03 -6.13
C ASP A 437 26.08 10.90 -7.02
N LEU A 438 26.09 9.65 -6.53
CA LEU A 438 25.51 8.51 -7.25
C LEU A 438 23.98 8.59 -7.38
N VAL A 439 23.27 9.15 -6.39
CA VAL A 439 21.82 9.39 -6.45
C VAL A 439 21.49 10.50 -7.46
N ALA A 440 22.36 11.50 -7.61
CA ALA A 440 22.20 12.54 -8.63
C ALA A 440 22.27 11.99 -10.06
N HIS A 441 22.89 10.82 -10.27
CA HIS A 441 22.99 10.13 -11.57
C HIS A 441 21.88 9.12 -11.85
N VAL A 442 20.92 8.92 -10.93
CA VAL A 442 19.75 8.06 -11.18
C VAL A 442 18.81 8.68 -12.23
N TYR A 443 18.85 10.01 -12.37
CA TYR A 443 18.06 10.74 -13.33
C TYR A 443 18.95 11.43 -14.38
N ASP A 444 18.55 11.27 -15.64
CA ASP A 444 19.10 11.99 -16.78
C ASP A 444 18.04 12.95 -17.36
N VAL A 445 18.46 13.87 -18.22
CA VAL A 445 17.59 14.87 -18.84
C VAL A 445 17.68 14.90 -20.36
N THR A 446 16.55 15.12 -21.01
CA THR A 446 16.51 15.34 -22.46
C THR A 446 16.99 16.76 -22.81
N TYR A 447 18.18 16.86 -23.39
CA TYR A 447 18.77 18.11 -23.86
C TYR A 447 18.12 18.62 -25.16
N GLY A 448 18.09 19.95 -25.34
CA GLY A 448 17.59 20.59 -26.56
C GLY A 448 16.07 20.80 -26.63
N ALA A 449 15.31 20.25 -25.69
CA ALA A 449 13.85 20.40 -25.62
C ALA A 449 13.39 21.74 -25.00
N ILE A 450 14.28 22.50 -24.38
CA ILE A 450 13.99 23.74 -23.64
C ILE A 450 14.73 24.92 -24.30
N ALA A 451 14.00 25.99 -24.63
CA ALA A 451 14.60 27.25 -25.05
C ALA A 451 15.14 28.01 -23.83
N MET A 452 16.47 28.13 -23.75
CA MET A 452 17.17 28.72 -22.61
C MET A 452 16.72 30.16 -22.31
N GLY A 453 16.44 30.46 -21.04
CA GLY A 453 16.02 31.77 -20.54
C GLY A 453 14.61 32.20 -20.96
N LYS A 454 13.92 31.40 -21.79
CA LYS A 454 12.61 31.72 -22.34
C LYS A 454 11.52 30.81 -21.76
N ASP A 455 11.75 29.50 -21.83
CA ASP A 455 10.71 28.53 -21.53
C ASP A 455 10.51 28.31 -20.02
N ASN A 456 9.26 28.20 -19.59
CA ASN A 456 8.90 27.60 -18.30
C ASN A 456 8.94 26.07 -18.43
N LEU A 457 9.45 25.39 -17.41
CA LEU A 457 9.45 23.93 -17.33
C LEU A 457 8.53 23.49 -16.20
N VAL A 458 7.41 22.87 -16.56
CA VAL A 458 6.42 22.33 -15.61
C VAL A 458 6.60 20.82 -15.52
N VAL A 459 6.83 20.30 -14.32
CA VAL A 459 7.06 18.88 -14.09
C VAL A 459 6.13 18.35 -13.01
N ILE A 460 5.25 17.41 -13.37
CA ILE A 460 4.34 16.78 -12.42
C ILE A 460 4.99 15.56 -11.74
N ASP A 461 4.80 15.46 -10.44
CA ASP A 461 5.17 14.32 -9.61
C ASP A 461 3.93 13.80 -8.86
N ASP A 462 3.98 12.57 -8.36
CA ASP A 462 2.85 11.98 -7.64
C ASP A 462 2.56 12.74 -6.33
N SER A 463 3.60 12.95 -5.53
CA SER A 463 3.53 13.47 -4.17
C SER A 463 4.89 14.03 -3.71
N ILE A 464 4.87 14.90 -2.69
CA ILE A 464 6.10 15.42 -2.08
C ILE A 464 6.03 15.20 -0.57
N VAL A 465 6.86 14.28 -0.07
CA VAL A 465 6.94 13.94 1.37
C VAL A 465 8.02 14.78 2.06
N ARG A 466 9.30 14.43 1.86
CA ARG A 466 10.46 15.11 2.48
C ARG A 466 11.06 16.20 1.60
N GLY A 467 10.85 16.11 0.28
CA GLY A 467 11.43 17.01 -0.72
C GLY A 467 12.95 16.92 -0.89
N THR A 468 13.65 16.02 -0.18
CA THR A 468 15.12 15.86 -0.27
C THR A 468 15.57 15.52 -1.68
N THR A 469 14.92 14.55 -2.35
CA THR A 469 15.21 14.18 -3.75
C THR A 469 15.04 15.37 -4.70
N LEU A 470 13.99 16.17 -4.50
CA LEU A 470 13.76 17.38 -5.30
C LEU A 470 14.90 18.39 -5.11
N LYS A 471 15.23 18.69 -3.85
CA LYS A 471 16.27 19.66 -3.47
C LYS A 471 17.68 19.22 -3.89
N GLN A 472 18.04 17.96 -3.70
CA GLN A 472 19.41 17.49 -3.90
C GLN A 472 19.70 17.17 -5.37
N SER A 473 18.70 16.68 -6.13
CA SER A 473 18.91 16.16 -7.49
C SER A 473 18.02 16.84 -8.52
N ILE A 474 16.69 16.72 -8.42
CA ILE A 474 15.78 17.07 -9.52
C ILE A 474 15.90 18.55 -9.92
N PHE A 475 15.89 19.49 -8.98
CA PHE A 475 16.02 20.91 -9.35
C PHE A 475 17.32 21.22 -10.07
N ARG A 476 18.44 20.60 -9.64
CA ARG A 476 19.75 20.83 -10.25
C ARG A 476 19.83 20.27 -11.66
N ILE A 477 19.30 19.08 -11.91
CA ILE A 477 19.33 18.49 -13.26
C ILE A 477 18.43 19.25 -14.23
N LEU A 478 17.27 19.73 -13.77
CA LEU A 478 16.35 20.51 -14.60
C LEU A 478 16.91 21.90 -14.92
N ASP A 479 17.57 22.56 -13.96
CA ASP A 479 18.20 23.89 -14.15
C ASP A 479 19.32 23.86 -15.21
N ARG A 480 19.97 22.70 -15.45
CA ARG A 480 20.98 22.54 -16.53
C ARG A 480 20.41 22.81 -17.93
N LEU A 481 19.11 22.66 -18.11
CA LEU A 481 18.43 22.95 -19.38
C LEU A 481 18.22 24.46 -19.59
N GLY A 482 18.50 25.27 -18.58
CA GLY A 482 18.35 26.73 -18.59
C GLY A 482 16.92 27.25 -18.70
N PRO A 483 15.88 26.65 -18.09
CA PRO A 483 14.53 27.23 -18.14
C PRO A 483 14.48 28.59 -17.43
N LYS A 484 13.52 29.44 -17.82
CA LYS A 484 13.19 30.68 -17.11
C LYS A 484 12.70 30.39 -15.70
N LYS A 485 11.80 29.41 -15.59
CA LYS A 485 11.12 29.00 -14.34
C LYS A 485 10.91 27.49 -14.34
N ILE A 486 11.08 26.87 -13.19
CA ILE A 486 10.78 25.46 -12.93
C ILE A 486 9.59 25.40 -11.99
N VAL A 487 8.52 24.74 -12.43
CA VAL A 487 7.31 24.50 -11.63
C VAL A 487 7.20 23.02 -11.36
N ILE A 488 7.35 22.60 -10.10
CA ILE A 488 7.06 21.24 -9.67
C ILE A 488 5.61 21.16 -9.23
N VAL A 489 4.86 20.20 -9.79
CA VAL A 489 3.43 20.04 -9.55
C VAL A 489 3.20 18.70 -8.84
N SER A 490 2.73 18.72 -7.60
CA SER A 490 2.33 17.51 -6.87
C SER A 490 0.88 17.17 -7.19
N SER A 491 0.63 15.98 -7.74
CA SER A 491 -0.74 15.48 -7.98
C SER A 491 -1.51 15.17 -6.68
N ALA A 492 -0.79 15.09 -5.55
CA ALA A 492 -1.32 14.99 -4.20
C ALA A 492 -1.34 16.35 -3.48
N PRO A 493 -2.25 16.55 -2.52
CA PRO A 493 -2.14 17.63 -1.55
C PRO A 493 -0.89 17.54 -0.68
N GLN A 494 -0.66 18.59 0.11
CA GLN A 494 0.47 18.66 1.05
C GLN A 494 0.36 17.56 2.11
N ILE A 495 1.36 16.68 2.18
CA ILE A 495 1.46 15.66 3.22
C ILE A 495 1.86 16.33 4.53
N ARG A 496 0.89 16.47 5.45
CA ARG A 496 0.98 17.24 6.70
C ARG A 496 1.02 16.36 7.95
N TYR A 497 0.50 15.12 7.88
CA TYR A 497 0.36 14.24 9.04
C TYR A 497 0.87 12.83 8.74
N PRO A 498 1.32 12.09 9.76
CA PRO A 498 1.89 10.78 9.57
C PRO A 498 0.83 9.74 9.23
N ASP A 499 1.22 8.74 8.43
CA ASP A 499 0.40 7.54 8.28
C ASP A 499 0.71 6.53 9.39
N CYS A 500 -0.34 5.91 9.90
CA CYS A 500 -0.30 4.88 10.94
C CYS A 500 -1.10 3.63 10.59
N TYR A 501 -1.45 3.47 9.31
CA TYR A 501 -2.18 2.30 8.82
C TYR A 501 -1.33 1.42 7.91
N GLY A 502 -0.05 1.77 7.77
CA GLY A 502 1.04 0.93 7.28
C GLY A 502 1.73 1.50 6.04
N ILE A 503 1.54 2.78 5.71
CA ILE A 503 2.38 3.52 4.75
C ILE A 503 3.57 4.12 5.52
N ASP A 504 4.76 4.18 4.91
CA ASP A 504 5.96 4.68 5.58
C ASP A 504 6.06 6.20 5.64
N MET A 505 5.15 6.80 6.42
CA MET A 505 5.16 8.22 6.74
C MET A 505 5.01 8.39 8.25
N ALA A 506 6.02 8.01 9.06
CA ALA A 506 5.85 7.99 10.53
C ALA A 506 6.23 9.29 11.27
N LYS A 507 7.21 10.03 10.77
CA LYS A 507 7.89 11.09 11.52
C LYS A 507 7.50 12.45 10.98
N LEU A 508 6.78 13.24 11.79
CA LEU A 508 6.35 14.59 11.40
C LEU A 508 7.50 15.49 10.95
N GLY A 509 8.65 15.42 11.65
CA GLY A 509 9.83 16.21 11.33
C GLY A 509 10.43 15.95 9.95
N ASP A 510 10.08 14.84 9.30
CA ASP A 510 10.54 14.52 7.95
C ASP A 510 9.68 15.18 6.86
N PHE A 511 8.48 15.69 7.17
CA PHE A 511 7.57 16.23 6.17
C PHE A 511 7.88 17.69 5.86
N ILE A 512 8.12 17.99 4.58
CA ILE A 512 8.49 19.35 4.18
C ILE A 512 7.37 20.36 4.46
N ALA A 513 6.10 19.95 4.39
CA ALA A 513 4.96 20.80 4.73
C ALA A 513 4.92 21.13 6.24
N PHE A 514 5.24 20.16 7.10
CA PHE A 514 5.35 20.38 8.54
C PHE A 514 6.53 21.30 8.87
N VAL A 515 7.70 21.04 8.27
CA VAL A 515 8.89 21.90 8.42
C VAL A 515 8.57 23.33 8.00
N ALA A 516 7.91 23.52 6.85
CA ALA A 516 7.49 24.83 6.36
C ALA A 516 6.55 25.56 7.34
N ALA A 517 5.54 24.87 7.88
CA ALA A 517 4.62 25.44 8.86
C ALA A 517 5.34 25.86 10.15
N ILE A 518 6.24 25.01 10.68
CA ILE A 518 7.05 25.34 11.85
C ILE A 518 7.97 26.54 11.59
N THR A 519 8.61 26.61 10.42
CA THR A 519 9.45 27.75 10.06
C THR A 519 8.64 29.03 9.95
N LEU A 520 7.45 29.01 9.34
CA LEU A 520 6.56 30.16 9.25
C LEU A 520 6.11 30.66 10.63
N LEU A 521 5.78 29.75 11.55
CA LEU A 521 5.41 30.12 12.93
C LEU A 521 6.56 30.88 13.61
N LYS A 522 7.79 30.39 13.49
CA LYS A 522 8.98 31.01 14.08
C LYS A 522 9.29 32.37 13.46
N GLU A 523 9.27 32.47 12.13
CA GLU A 523 9.55 33.72 11.41
C GLU A 523 8.51 34.81 11.70
N GLN A 524 7.27 34.42 11.99
CA GLN A 524 6.19 35.35 12.35
C GLN A 524 6.06 35.59 13.86
N GLY A 525 6.97 35.07 14.69
CA GLY A 525 6.94 35.22 16.15
C GLY A 525 5.75 34.54 16.85
N LYS A 526 5.20 33.48 16.24
CA LYS A 526 4.04 32.71 16.73
C LYS A 526 4.44 31.43 17.50
N ASP A 527 5.63 31.40 18.10
CA ASP A 527 6.17 30.25 18.86
C ASP A 527 5.26 29.77 20.01
N ALA A 528 4.42 30.65 20.54
CA ALA A 528 3.43 30.31 21.56
C ALA A 528 2.47 29.20 21.10
N ILE A 529 2.11 29.16 19.80
CA ILE A 529 1.23 28.12 19.23
C ILE A 529 1.91 26.75 19.33
N ILE A 530 3.20 26.65 18.96
CA ILE A 530 3.97 25.40 19.04
C ILE A 530 4.00 24.89 20.48
N THR A 531 4.28 25.79 21.42
CA THR A 531 4.36 25.46 22.86
C THR A 531 3.02 25.01 23.42
N ASP A 532 1.92 25.66 23.02
CA ASP A 532 0.59 25.36 23.52
C ASP A 532 0.05 24.03 22.94
N VAL A 533 0.25 23.79 21.64
CA VAL A 533 -0.05 22.48 21.02
C VAL A 533 0.72 21.37 21.72
N TYR A 534 2.01 21.58 22.02
CA TYR A 534 2.82 20.60 22.75
C TYR A 534 2.25 20.27 24.13
N LYS A 535 1.88 21.30 24.92
CA LYS A 535 1.26 21.12 26.24
C LYS A 535 -0.04 20.33 26.14
N ARG A 536 -0.88 20.64 25.16
CA ARG A 536 -2.17 19.96 24.94
C ARG A 536 -1.99 18.52 24.46
N CYS A 537 -1.03 18.25 23.59
CA CYS A 537 -0.66 16.87 23.23
C CYS A 537 -0.17 16.08 24.46
N LYS A 538 0.70 16.66 25.30
CA LYS A 538 1.22 16.01 26.51
C LYS A 538 0.14 15.70 27.54
N ALA A 539 -0.86 16.58 27.68
CA ALA A 539 -2.00 16.36 28.59
C ALA A 539 -2.85 15.14 28.21
N GLN A 540 -2.81 14.69 26.95
CA GLN A 540 -3.59 13.55 26.46
C GLN A 540 -2.87 12.19 26.55
N VAL A 541 -1.60 12.14 26.97
CA VAL A 541 -0.76 10.91 26.89
C VAL A 541 -1.36 9.72 27.65
N ASN A 542 -2.08 9.98 28.75
CA ASN A 542 -2.68 8.95 29.60
C ASN A 542 -4.21 8.83 29.42
N LEU A 543 -4.79 9.52 28.44
CA LEU A 543 -6.22 9.40 28.15
C LEU A 543 -6.50 8.13 27.33
N PRO A 544 -7.70 7.53 27.46
CA PRO A 544 -8.18 6.54 26.50
C PRO A 544 -8.09 7.07 25.08
N LYS A 545 -7.71 6.22 24.11
CA LYS A 545 -7.51 6.65 22.71
C LYS A 545 -8.75 7.30 22.10
N GLU A 546 -9.93 6.88 22.56
CA GLU A 546 -11.25 7.38 22.16
C GLU A 546 -11.49 8.84 22.58
N GLU A 547 -10.79 9.34 23.60
CA GLU A 547 -10.87 10.73 24.06
C GLU A 547 -9.82 11.64 23.43
N ILE A 548 -8.81 11.07 22.75
CA ILE A 548 -7.69 11.81 22.18
C ILE A 548 -8.11 12.59 20.93
N ARG A 549 -7.81 13.89 20.93
CA ARG A 549 -8.01 14.82 19.80
C ARG A 549 -6.70 15.20 19.14
N ASN A 550 -6.69 15.32 17.82
CA ASN A 550 -5.53 15.78 17.06
C ASN A 550 -5.35 17.31 17.19
N TYR A 551 -4.49 17.76 18.11
CA TYR A 551 -4.16 19.18 18.26
C TYR A 551 -3.10 19.67 17.25
N VAL A 552 -2.43 18.77 16.54
CA VAL A 552 -1.41 19.12 15.54
C VAL A 552 -2.02 19.89 14.36
N LYS A 553 -3.35 19.80 14.15
CA LYS A 553 -4.07 20.66 13.19
C LYS A 553 -3.82 22.15 13.41
N GLU A 554 -3.61 22.56 14.64
CA GLU A 554 -3.42 23.98 14.99
C GLU A 554 -2.04 24.53 14.59
N ILE A 555 -1.07 23.67 14.27
CA ILE A 555 0.20 24.09 13.67
C ILE A 555 -0.02 24.69 12.27
N TYR A 556 -1.03 24.19 11.56
CA TYR A 556 -1.32 24.60 10.19
C TYR A 556 -2.42 25.67 10.08
N ALA A 557 -3.33 25.72 11.06
CA ALA A 557 -4.48 26.63 11.06
C ALA A 557 -4.17 28.12 10.78
N PRO A 558 -3.01 28.69 11.20
CA PRO A 558 -2.69 30.10 10.92
C PRO A 558 -2.34 30.42 9.46
N PHE A 559 -2.25 29.42 8.58
CA PHE A 559 -1.73 29.58 7.22
C PHE A 559 -2.68 29.00 6.18
N THR A 560 -2.73 29.65 5.03
CA THR A 560 -3.30 29.12 3.80
C THR A 560 -2.40 28.01 3.21
N ALA A 561 -2.95 27.17 2.34
CA ALA A 561 -2.16 26.16 1.65
C ALA A 561 -1.11 26.80 0.73
N GLU A 562 -1.41 27.97 0.17
CA GLU A 562 -0.56 28.74 -0.72
C GLU A 562 0.65 29.31 0.04
N GLU A 563 0.47 29.85 1.24
CA GLU A 563 1.57 30.31 2.09
C GLU A 563 2.55 29.19 2.46
N ILE A 564 2.01 28.01 2.80
CA ILE A 564 2.84 26.82 3.08
C ILE A 564 3.58 26.39 1.81
N SER A 565 2.91 26.35 0.65
CA SER A 565 3.52 25.96 -0.64
C SER A 565 4.64 26.92 -1.05
N ALA A 566 4.44 28.23 -0.85
CA ALA A 566 5.46 29.24 -1.09
C ALA A 566 6.68 29.03 -0.18
N LYS A 567 6.45 28.72 1.11
CA LYS A 567 7.56 28.41 2.01
C LYS A 567 8.28 27.11 1.65
N ILE A 568 7.55 26.08 1.23
CA ILE A 568 8.16 24.85 0.71
C ILE A 568 9.04 25.16 -0.50
N SER A 569 8.57 26.00 -1.43
CA SER A 569 9.34 26.42 -2.61
C SER A 569 10.66 27.09 -2.21
N GLN A 570 10.65 27.94 -1.18
CA GLN A 570 11.88 28.53 -0.63
C GLN A 570 12.80 27.49 0.00
N LEU A 571 12.28 26.58 0.82
CA LEU A 571 13.09 25.59 1.55
C LEU A 571 13.73 24.54 0.63
N LEU A 572 13.05 24.20 -0.47
CA LEU A 572 13.51 23.22 -1.46
C LEU A 572 14.40 23.82 -2.55
N ARG A 573 14.41 25.16 -2.72
CA ARG A 573 15.29 25.84 -3.66
C ARG A 573 16.76 25.58 -3.30
N PRO A 574 17.54 24.90 -4.16
CA PRO A 574 18.96 24.69 -3.90
C PRO A 574 19.76 25.97 -4.13
N GLU A 575 20.89 26.11 -3.45
CA GLU A 575 21.82 27.20 -3.72
C GLU A 575 22.42 27.07 -5.14
N GLY A 576 22.60 28.20 -5.82
CA GLY A 576 23.24 28.27 -7.14
C GLY A 576 22.35 28.01 -8.35
N ILE A 577 21.05 27.69 -8.17
CA ILE A 577 20.13 27.55 -9.30
C ILE A 577 19.80 28.91 -9.93
N LYS A 578 19.69 28.96 -11.26
CA LYS A 578 19.39 30.19 -12.01
C LYS A 578 17.90 30.40 -12.20
N ALA A 579 17.15 29.35 -12.50
CA ALA A 579 15.71 29.43 -12.72
C ALA A 579 14.95 29.84 -11.45
N GLU A 580 13.82 30.53 -11.64
CA GLU A 580 12.81 30.65 -10.58
C GLU A 580 12.25 29.26 -10.24
N VAL A 581 11.97 28.99 -8.97
CA VAL A 581 11.39 27.70 -8.53
C VAL A 581 10.07 27.92 -7.82
N GLN A 582 9.07 27.15 -8.22
CA GLN A 582 7.77 27.09 -7.58
C GLN A 582 7.31 25.64 -7.41
N VAL A 583 6.68 25.35 -6.28
CA VAL A 583 6.04 24.07 -5.99
C VAL A 583 4.54 24.30 -5.82
N ILE A 584 3.74 23.53 -6.54
CA ILE A 584 2.27 23.57 -6.53
C ILE A 584 1.76 22.22 -6.03
N TYR A 585 0.68 22.24 -5.26
CA TYR A 585 0.02 21.05 -4.75
C TYR A 585 -1.41 20.99 -5.23
N GLN A 586 -1.92 19.77 -5.39
CA GLN A 586 -3.34 19.54 -5.56
C GLN A 586 -4.11 20.02 -4.32
N THR A 587 -5.32 20.52 -4.50
CA THR A 587 -6.18 20.90 -3.36
C THR A 587 -6.89 19.67 -2.80
N ILE A 588 -7.34 19.74 -1.54
CA ILE A 588 -8.11 18.64 -0.93
C ILE A 588 -9.44 18.45 -1.69
N GLU A 589 -10.06 19.55 -2.11
CA GLU A 589 -11.28 19.54 -2.90
C GLU A 589 -11.04 18.90 -4.28
N GLY A 590 -9.92 19.24 -4.93
CA GLY A 590 -9.52 18.67 -6.22
C GLY A 590 -9.21 17.17 -6.12
N LEU A 591 -8.60 16.74 -5.02
CA LEU A 591 -8.41 15.32 -4.69
C LEU A 591 -9.76 14.60 -4.57
N HIS A 592 -10.69 15.10 -3.75
CA HIS A 592 -11.98 14.44 -3.55
C HIS A 592 -12.86 14.43 -4.80
N LYS A 593 -12.73 15.44 -5.66
CA LYS A 593 -13.40 15.44 -6.96
C LYS A 593 -12.82 14.38 -7.90
N ALA A 594 -11.50 14.20 -7.90
CA ALA A 594 -10.81 13.22 -8.74
C ALA A 594 -10.97 11.78 -8.24
N ILE A 595 -11.06 11.58 -6.92
CA ILE A 595 -11.12 10.27 -6.25
C ILE A 595 -12.35 10.20 -5.32
N PRO A 596 -13.58 10.17 -5.88
CA PRO A 596 -14.80 10.33 -5.08
C PRO A 596 -15.11 9.15 -4.13
N ASN A 597 -14.53 7.99 -4.41
CA ASN A 597 -14.82 6.74 -3.70
C ASN A 597 -13.75 6.34 -2.66
N HIS A 598 -12.69 7.14 -2.50
CA HIS A 598 -11.63 6.89 -1.52
C HIS A 598 -11.42 8.14 -0.67
N LYS A 599 -12.28 8.31 0.33
CA LYS A 599 -12.40 9.55 1.11
C LYS A 599 -11.36 9.68 2.22
N GLY A 600 -10.51 8.69 2.41
CA GLY A 600 -9.46 8.70 3.44
C GLY A 600 -8.33 9.66 3.08
N ASP A 601 -8.23 10.77 3.79
CA ASP A 601 -7.32 11.90 3.52
C ASP A 601 -6.51 12.36 4.75
N TRP A 602 -6.41 11.52 5.80
CA TRP A 602 -5.85 11.89 7.11
C TRP A 602 -4.42 12.42 7.09
N TYR A 603 -3.58 12.02 6.13
CA TYR A 603 -2.23 12.57 5.96
C TYR A 603 -2.23 14.00 5.40
N PHE A 604 -3.36 14.49 4.86
CA PHE A 604 -3.55 15.86 4.39
C PHE A 604 -4.35 16.70 5.38
N THR A 605 -5.41 16.14 5.98
CA THR A 605 -6.38 16.86 6.83
C THR A 605 -6.18 16.67 8.33
N GLY A 606 -5.54 15.56 8.72
CA GLY A 606 -5.42 15.13 10.11
C GLY A 606 -6.67 14.45 10.64
N ASP A 607 -7.64 14.12 9.79
CA ASP A 607 -8.93 13.53 10.15
C ASP A 607 -8.89 11.99 10.06
N TYR A 608 -8.22 11.38 11.04
CA TYR A 608 -8.00 9.94 11.09
C TYR A 608 -9.32 9.11 11.11
N PRO A 609 -9.31 7.93 10.48
CA PRO A 609 -10.44 6.99 10.51
C PRO A 609 -10.60 6.28 11.85
N THR A 610 -9.55 6.18 12.66
CA THR A 610 -9.59 5.52 13.97
C THR A 610 -9.08 6.43 15.08
N PRO A 611 -9.59 6.26 16.33
CA PRO A 611 -9.07 6.98 17.50
C PRO A 611 -7.56 6.82 17.71
N GLY A 612 -7.01 5.62 17.48
CA GLY A 612 -5.58 5.38 17.59
C GLY A 612 -4.73 6.23 16.63
N GLY A 613 -5.29 6.67 15.49
CA GLY A 613 -4.61 7.62 14.60
C GLY A 613 -4.35 8.99 15.26
N ASN A 614 -5.30 9.48 16.06
CA ASN A 614 -5.13 10.71 16.84
C ASN A 614 -4.07 10.56 17.94
N LYS A 615 -4.00 9.39 18.59
CA LYS A 615 -2.92 9.04 19.55
C LYS A 615 -1.56 9.14 18.87
N VAL A 616 -1.43 8.55 17.69
CA VAL A 616 -0.16 8.49 16.94
C VAL A 616 0.32 9.88 16.50
N VAL A 617 -0.54 10.72 15.91
CA VAL A 617 -0.11 12.04 15.42
C VAL A 617 0.36 12.94 16.57
N ASN A 618 -0.34 12.92 17.70
CA ASN A 618 0.06 13.68 18.89
C ASN A 618 1.39 13.17 19.45
N LYS A 619 1.57 11.84 19.51
CA LYS A 619 2.84 11.23 19.94
C LYS A 619 3.99 11.58 19.00
N SER A 620 3.76 11.59 17.68
CA SER A 620 4.76 12.00 16.68
C SER A 620 5.18 13.46 16.89
N PHE A 621 4.23 14.34 17.23
CA PHE A 621 4.52 15.74 17.51
C PHE A 621 5.31 15.91 18.82
N ILE A 622 4.94 15.17 19.88
CA ILE A 622 5.69 15.13 21.13
C ILE A 622 7.13 14.68 20.88
N ASN A 623 7.32 13.59 20.11
CA ASN A 623 8.65 13.07 19.78
C ASN A 623 9.48 14.12 19.02
N TYR A 624 8.88 14.84 18.07
CA TYR A 624 9.54 15.93 17.36
C TYR A 624 10.03 17.04 18.31
N ILE A 625 9.16 17.53 19.21
CA ILE A 625 9.52 18.58 20.17
C ILE A 625 10.57 18.10 21.19
N GLU A 626 10.48 16.86 21.64
CA GLU A 626 11.42 16.25 22.59
C GLU A 626 12.73 15.76 21.93
N GLY A 627 12.91 15.93 20.61
CA GLY A 627 14.11 15.52 19.89
C GLY A 627 14.30 14.01 19.78
N LYS A 628 13.23 13.23 19.95
CA LYS A 628 13.25 11.76 19.88
C LYS A 628 13.11 11.28 18.45
N ASN A 629 14.11 10.54 17.98
CA ASN A 629 14.14 9.99 16.61
C ASN A 629 13.45 8.61 16.49
N GLU A 630 12.32 8.42 17.19
CA GLU A 630 11.56 7.17 17.24
C GLU A 630 10.20 7.31 16.54
N ARG A 631 9.63 6.20 16.09
CA ARG A 631 8.25 6.19 15.57
C ARG A 631 7.27 6.41 16.72
N ALA A 632 6.07 6.87 16.38
CA ALA A 632 5.03 7.21 17.35
C ALA A 632 4.12 6.02 17.75
N TYR A 633 4.38 4.84 17.17
CA TYR A 633 3.70 3.57 17.39
C TYR A 633 4.65 2.40 17.15
#